data_AF-A0CL35-F1
#
_entry.id   AF-A0CL35-F1
#
_cell.length_a   1.000
_cell.length_b   1.000
_cell.length_c   1.000
_cell.angle_alpha   90.00
_cell.angle_beta   90.00
_cell.angle_gamma   90.00
#
_symmetry.space_group_name_H-M   'P 1'
#
loop_
_entity.id
_entity.type
_entity.pdbx_description
1 polymer ?
#
loop_
_entity_poly.entity_id
_entity_poly.type
_entity_poly.pdbx_seq_one_letter_code
_entity_poly.pdbx_strand_id
1 'polypeptide(L)'
;MEKSERRSLGGTVTTLRSSRGAVLVNQDGSYAYVCPMKNESIVQSEKVIQEPQQIMLPVFGDDELAFYINPQDLPDLVDEVLDTYLTHSRVFLVFMCVQMVVEIIFDSMVWINQDRIEKLLALIYNKVPLADIHQMIILCSCINILFQCIYYASGITGAWRKSYKTLNVFGNLSILGMFLQIFLSYTYQFNILIFAFRVLSCIYAKFLSHLILSLILLPH
;
A
#
# COMPACT_ATOMS: atom_id res chain seq x y z
N MET A 1 -11.05 55.90 31.16
CA MET A 1 -9.70 55.41 31.53
C MET A 1 -9.87 54.01 32.10
N GLU A 2 -9.74 53.00 31.25
CA GLU A 2 -10.02 51.60 31.56
C GLU A 2 -8.68 50.86 31.60
N LYS A 3 -8.33 50.32 32.76
CA LYS A 3 -7.02 49.69 33.03
C LYS A 3 -7.09 48.24 32.55
N SER A 4 -6.50 47.98 31.38
CA SER A 4 -6.35 46.63 30.83
C SER A 4 -5.33 45.83 31.67
N GLU A 5 -5.85 44.89 32.45
CA GLU A 5 -5.08 43.98 33.30
C GLU A 5 -4.54 42.81 32.45
N ARG A 6 -3.27 42.89 32.03
CA ARG A 6 -2.58 41.78 31.36
C ARG A 6 -2.26 40.70 32.38
N ARG A 7 -3.11 39.68 32.48
CA ARG A 7 -2.78 38.43 33.16
C ARG A 7 -1.72 37.70 32.35
N SER A 8 -0.49 37.61 32.87
CA SER A 8 0.54 36.74 32.31
C SER A 8 0.22 35.29 32.67
N LEU A 9 -0.27 34.52 31.71
CA LEU A 9 -0.40 33.08 31.81
C LEU A 9 1.01 32.46 31.80
N GLY A 10 1.51 32.13 32.98
CA GLY A 10 2.73 31.33 33.15
C GLY A 10 2.44 29.88 32.78
N GLY A 11 2.34 29.59 31.49
CA GLY A 11 2.25 28.23 30.95
C GLY A 11 3.64 27.67 30.71
N THR A 12 3.90 26.45 31.20
CA THR A 12 5.12 25.70 30.88
C THR A 12 5.03 25.25 29.42
N VAL A 13 5.84 25.85 28.54
CA VAL A 13 5.87 25.50 27.12
C VAL A 13 7.03 24.53 26.87
N THR A 14 6.71 23.29 26.52
CA THR A 14 7.72 22.29 26.18
C THR A 14 8.14 22.48 24.73
N THR A 15 9.41 22.82 24.51
CA THR A 15 9.98 23.04 23.18
C THR A 15 10.66 21.77 22.69
N LEU A 16 10.08 21.09 21.70
CA LEU A 16 10.75 20.01 20.99
C LEU A 16 11.53 20.61 19.83
N ARG A 17 12.87 20.55 19.90
CA ARG A 17 13.76 21.19 18.94
C ARG A 17 14.20 20.17 17.88
N SER A 18 13.67 20.30 16.66
CA SER A 18 14.13 19.55 15.48
C SER A 18 14.99 20.44 14.59
N SER A 19 15.83 19.85 13.74
CA SER A 19 16.64 20.59 12.75
C SER A 19 15.78 21.36 11.73
N ARG A 20 14.47 21.06 11.65
CA ARG A 20 13.50 21.68 10.74
C ARG A 20 12.61 22.75 11.37
N GLY A 21 12.73 23.02 12.66
CA GLY A 21 11.89 23.97 13.40
C GLY A 21 11.59 23.51 14.82
N ALA A 22 11.01 24.38 15.62
CA ALA A 22 10.53 24.04 16.96
C ALA A 22 9.02 23.84 16.92
N VAL A 23 8.51 22.81 17.58
CA VAL A 23 7.09 22.63 17.84
C VAL A 23 6.85 22.99 19.30
N LEU A 24 5.96 23.95 19.53
CA LEU A 24 5.46 24.28 20.86
C LEU A 24 4.22 23.44 21.11
N VAL A 25 4.22 22.69 22.20
CA VAL A 25 3.03 21.99 22.69
C VAL A 25 2.52 22.76 23.90
N ASN A 26 1.29 23.24 23.81
CA ASN A 26 0.61 23.91 24.91
C ASN A 26 0.00 22.88 25.87
N GLN A 27 -0.33 23.31 27.09
CA GLN A 27 -0.95 22.45 28.12
C GLN A 27 -2.35 21.94 27.76
N ASP A 28 -3.01 22.60 26.81
CA ASP A 28 -4.31 22.20 26.26
C ASP A 28 -4.20 21.13 25.15
N GLY A 29 -2.98 20.69 24.81
CA GLY A 29 -2.72 19.72 23.75
C GLY A 29 -2.66 20.32 22.35
N SER A 30 -2.80 21.65 22.20
CA SER A 30 -2.62 22.32 20.92
C SER A 30 -1.13 22.43 20.54
N TYR A 31 -0.83 22.35 19.24
CA TYR A 31 0.53 22.46 18.70
C TYR A 31 0.69 23.67 17.79
N ALA A 32 1.81 24.38 17.94
CA ALA A 32 2.19 25.51 17.07
C ALA A 32 3.59 25.30 16.50
N TYR A 33 3.72 25.47 15.18
CA TYR A 33 5.00 25.43 14.48
C TYR A 33 5.68 26.79 14.56
N VAL A 34 6.84 26.85 15.21
CA VAL A 34 7.67 28.05 15.26
C VAL A 34 8.77 27.91 14.23
N CYS A 35 8.61 28.65 13.13
CA CYS A 35 9.70 28.86 12.19
C CYS A 35 10.76 29.74 12.86
N PRO A 36 12.04 29.34 12.87
CA PRO A 36 13.09 30.13 13.49
C PRO A 36 13.29 31.45 12.72
N MET A 37 12.68 32.53 13.21
CA MET A 37 13.02 33.89 12.82
C MET A 37 14.38 34.25 13.44
N LYS A 38 15.27 34.84 12.64
CA LYS A 38 16.72 34.88 12.89
C LYS A 38 17.18 35.75 14.07
N ASN A 39 16.32 36.42 14.84
CA ASN A 39 16.77 37.40 15.85
C ASN A 39 15.74 37.66 16.98
N GLU A 40 15.47 36.68 17.84
CA GLU A 40 14.81 36.99 19.13
C GLU A 40 15.51 36.27 20.30
N SER A 41 15.68 37.02 21.39
CA SER A 41 16.36 36.65 22.62
C SER A 41 15.61 35.54 23.36
N ILE A 42 16.29 34.41 23.56
CA ILE A 42 15.77 33.22 24.23
C ILE A 42 15.71 33.48 25.75
N VAL A 43 14.50 33.50 26.32
CA VAL A 43 14.30 33.44 27.77
C VAL A 43 14.55 32.00 28.22
N GLN A 44 15.62 31.77 28.98
CA GLN A 44 15.92 30.47 29.58
C GLN A 44 15.02 30.25 30.80
N SER A 45 13.99 29.41 30.67
CA SER A 45 13.26 28.89 31.82
C SER A 45 14.03 27.72 32.44
N GLU A 46 14.13 27.78 33.77
CA GLU A 46 14.82 26.87 34.68
C GLU A 46 14.37 25.41 34.52
N LYS A 47 15.33 24.48 34.53
CA LYS A 47 15.09 23.03 34.39
C LYS A 47 14.32 22.49 35.59
N VAL A 48 13.01 22.37 35.46
CA VAL A 48 12.21 21.50 36.31
C VAL A 48 12.51 20.06 35.91
N ILE A 49 13.04 19.25 36.82
CA ILE A 49 13.20 17.81 36.65
C ILE A 49 11.78 17.22 36.70
N GLN A 50 11.12 17.16 35.54
CA GLN A 50 9.87 16.43 35.36
C GLN A 50 10.19 14.94 35.27
N GLU A 51 9.49 14.14 36.08
CA GLU A 51 9.36 12.69 35.90
C GLU A 51 9.05 12.38 34.42
N PRO A 52 9.53 11.25 33.87
CA PRO A 52 9.40 10.94 32.45
C PRO A 52 7.93 10.98 32.04
N GLN A 53 7.52 12.10 31.43
CA GLN A 53 6.17 12.27 30.92
C GLN A 53 5.99 11.24 29.81
N GLN A 54 5.11 10.26 30.06
CA GLN A 54 4.69 9.29 29.06
C GLN A 54 4.08 10.07 27.89
N ILE A 55 4.82 10.13 26.78
CA ILE A 55 4.35 10.77 25.55
C ILE A 55 3.22 9.90 25.00
N MET A 56 1.99 10.37 25.16
CA MET A 56 0.78 9.71 24.67
C MET A 56 0.66 9.93 23.16
N LEU A 57 0.77 8.86 22.39
CA LEU A 57 0.53 8.89 20.95
C LEU A 57 -0.82 8.22 20.68
N PRO A 58 -1.83 8.97 20.20
CA PRO A 58 -3.08 8.36 19.77
C PRO A 58 -2.82 7.54 18.50
N VAL A 59 -2.78 6.22 18.64
CA VAL A 59 -2.85 5.30 17.51
C VAL A 59 -4.32 5.18 17.13
N PHE A 60 -4.66 5.48 15.87
CA PHE A 60 -6.02 5.49 15.32
C PHE A 60 -6.86 4.30 15.81
N GLY A 61 -7.81 4.58 16.67
CA GLY A 61 -8.88 3.69 17.11
C GLY A 61 -10.08 4.55 17.53
N ASP A 62 -11.30 4.04 17.34
CA ASP A 62 -12.51 4.66 17.90
C ASP A 62 -12.27 4.97 19.39
N ASP A 63 -12.72 6.14 19.85
CA ASP A 63 -12.31 6.84 21.09
C ASP A 63 -12.33 5.99 22.40
N GLU A 64 -12.84 4.76 22.39
CA GLU A 64 -12.90 3.86 23.54
C GLU A 64 -11.65 2.96 23.73
N LEU A 65 -10.74 2.84 22.76
CA LEU A 65 -9.60 1.91 22.83
C LEU A 65 -8.25 2.57 22.48
N ALA A 66 -7.91 3.64 23.21
CA ALA A 66 -6.57 4.20 23.18
C ALA A 66 -5.55 3.16 23.71
N PHE A 67 -4.79 2.55 22.81
CA PHE A 67 -3.70 1.65 23.17
C PHE A 67 -2.49 2.48 23.64
N TYR A 68 -2.03 2.23 24.87
CA TYR A 68 -0.85 2.88 25.42
C TYR A 68 0.39 2.02 25.13
N ILE A 69 1.31 2.53 24.32
CA ILE A 69 2.58 1.88 24.04
C ILE A 69 3.66 2.59 24.87
N ASN A 70 4.39 1.86 25.71
CA ASN A 70 5.54 2.45 26.38
C ASN A 70 6.61 2.78 25.33
N PRO A 71 7.24 3.96 25.37
CA PRO A 71 8.31 4.32 24.43
C PRO A 71 9.49 3.34 24.43
N GLN A 72 9.67 2.59 25.52
CA GLN A 72 10.71 1.57 25.67
C GLN A 72 10.44 0.33 24.83
N ASP A 73 9.17 0.00 24.57
CA ASP A 73 8.73 -1.18 23.81
C ASP A 73 8.60 -0.88 22.30
N LEU A 74 8.74 0.39 21.90
CA LEU A 74 8.60 0.84 20.52
C LEU A 74 9.60 0.19 19.54
N PRO A 75 10.89 0.01 19.88
CA PRO A 75 11.84 -0.68 19.00
C PRO A 75 11.43 -2.12 18.73
N ASP A 76 11.00 -2.84 19.77
CA ASP A 76 10.57 -4.24 19.67
C ASP A 76 9.33 -4.37 18.76
N LEU A 77 8.38 -3.42 18.87
CA LEU A 77 7.20 -3.37 18.00
C LEU A 77 7.57 -3.10 16.53
N VAL A 78 8.50 -2.17 16.27
CA VAL A 78 8.97 -1.89 14.89
C VAL A 78 9.62 -3.14 14.30
N ASP A 79 10.44 -3.84 15.07
CA ASP A 79 11.11 -5.06 14.63
C ASP A 79 10.10 -6.20 14.38
N GLU A 80 9.08 -6.35 15.22
CA GLU A 80 8.01 -7.34 15.04
C GLU A 80 7.18 -7.06 13.76
N VAL A 81 6.79 -5.80 13.54
CA VAL A 81 6.04 -5.41 12.33
C VAL A 81 6.90 -5.58 11.08
N LEU A 82 8.20 -5.28 11.17
CA LEU A 82 9.13 -5.45 10.06
C LEU A 82 9.33 -6.93 9.72
N ASP A 83 9.51 -7.80 10.70
CA ASP A 83 9.66 -9.24 10.47
C ASP A 83 8.37 -9.84 9.87
N THR A 84 7.22 -9.41 10.40
CA THR A 84 5.90 -9.76 9.84
C THR A 84 5.80 -9.34 8.38
N TYR A 85 6.20 -8.11 8.04
CA TYR A 85 6.22 -7.62 6.66
C TYR A 85 7.14 -8.45 5.76
N LEU A 86 8.36 -8.78 6.20
CA LEU A 86 9.31 -9.56 5.41
C LEU A 86 8.79 -10.98 5.16
N THR A 87 8.17 -11.59 6.16
CA THR A 87 7.56 -12.91 6.04
C THR A 87 6.41 -12.89 5.02
N HIS A 88 5.48 -11.94 5.13
CA HIS A 88 4.39 -11.81 4.16
C HIS A 88 4.87 -11.44 2.75
N SER A 89 5.95 -10.67 2.62
CA SER A 89 6.56 -10.34 1.32
C SER A 89 7.11 -11.58 0.61
N ARG A 90 7.72 -12.53 1.34
CA ARG A 90 8.15 -13.81 0.78
C ARG A 90 6.97 -14.66 0.34
N VAL A 91 5.91 -14.74 1.16
CA VAL A 91 4.69 -15.47 0.82
C VAL A 91 4.04 -14.90 -0.44
N PHE A 92 3.96 -13.57 -0.55
CA PHE A 92 3.44 -12.88 -1.73
C PHE A 92 4.25 -13.21 -3.00
N LEU A 93 5.58 -13.26 -2.92
CA LEU A 93 6.42 -13.66 -4.05
C LEU A 93 6.19 -15.12 -4.47
N VAL A 94 6.12 -16.04 -3.52
CA VAL A 94 5.82 -17.46 -3.81
C VAL A 94 4.44 -17.58 -4.48
N PHE A 95 3.46 -16.84 -3.98
CA PHE A 95 2.12 -16.80 -4.55
C PHE A 95 2.12 -16.29 -6.00
N MET A 96 2.85 -15.21 -6.27
CA MET A 96 3.04 -14.68 -7.63
C MET A 96 3.71 -15.68 -8.56
N CYS A 97 4.71 -16.43 -8.09
CA CYS A 97 5.35 -17.49 -8.88
C CYS A 97 4.38 -18.62 -9.23
N VAL A 98 3.58 -19.08 -8.26
CA VAL A 98 2.56 -20.11 -8.49
C VAL A 98 1.52 -19.61 -9.50
N GLN A 99 1.04 -18.38 -9.33
CA GLN A 99 0.10 -17.76 -10.26
C GLN A 99 0.68 -17.70 -11.69
N MET A 100 1.96 -17.32 -11.83
CA MET A 100 2.65 -17.27 -13.13
C MET A 100 2.70 -18.64 -13.82
N VAL A 101 3.03 -19.69 -13.08
CA VAL A 101 3.05 -21.07 -13.62
C VAL A 101 1.67 -21.49 -14.09
N VAL A 102 0.62 -21.19 -13.30
CA VAL A 102 -0.76 -21.49 -13.65
C VAL A 102 -1.17 -20.74 -14.93
N GLU A 103 -0.88 -19.44 -15.03
CA GLU A 103 -1.18 -18.64 -16.23
C GLU A 103 -0.44 -19.17 -17.47
N ILE A 104 0.85 -19.54 -17.37
CA ILE A 104 1.61 -20.14 -18.47
C ILE A 104 0.97 -21.45 -18.96
N ILE A 105 0.53 -22.30 -18.03
CA ILE A 105 -0.14 -23.56 -18.38
C ILE A 105 -1.45 -23.29 -19.13
N PHE A 106 -2.23 -22.30 -18.68
CA PHE A 106 -3.48 -21.94 -19.34
C PHE A 106 -3.26 -21.31 -20.72
N ASP A 107 -2.31 -20.38 -20.85
CA ASP A 107 -1.96 -19.80 -22.15
C ASP A 107 -1.43 -20.86 -23.12
N SER A 108 -0.66 -21.83 -22.63
CA SER A 108 -0.23 -22.99 -23.41
C SER A 108 -1.41 -23.86 -23.85
N MET A 109 -2.39 -24.08 -22.95
CA MET A 109 -3.60 -24.83 -23.27
C MET A 109 -4.45 -24.13 -24.35
N VAL A 110 -4.52 -22.80 -24.33
CA VAL A 110 -5.18 -21.99 -25.37
C VAL A 110 -4.51 -22.22 -26.72
N TRP A 111 -3.17 -22.18 -26.74
CA TRP A 111 -2.40 -22.39 -27.96
C TRP A 111 -2.59 -23.79 -28.54
N ILE A 112 -2.56 -24.83 -27.70
CA ILE A 112 -2.74 -26.23 -28.15
C ILE A 112 -4.15 -26.49 -28.67
N ASN A 113 -5.17 -25.87 -28.06
CA ASN A 113 -6.57 -26.16 -28.39
C ASN A 113 -7.18 -25.14 -29.37
N GLN A 114 -6.36 -24.29 -30.00
CA GLN A 114 -6.82 -23.16 -30.80
C GLN A 114 -7.92 -23.53 -31.82
N ASP A 115 -7.74 -24.63 -32.56
CA ASP A 115 -8.72 -25.11 -33.55
C ASP A 115 -10.11 -25.38 -32.95
N ARG A 116 -10.16 -25.88 -31.71
CA ARG A 116 -11.42 -26.17 -31.01
C ARG A 116 -12.13 -24.88 -30.62
N ILE A 117 -11.37 -23.87 -30.19
CA ILE A 117 -11.92 -22.57 -29.81
C ILE A 117 -12.42 -21.82 -31.04
N GLU A 118 -11.70 -21.85 -32.14
CA GLU A 118 -12.12 -21.22 -33.40
C GLU A 118 -13.45 -21.79 -33.89
N LYS A 119 -13.61 -23.12 -33.87
CA LYS A 119 -14.87 -23.78 -34.24
C LYS A 119 -16.02 -23.39 -33.31
N LEU A 120 -15.76 -23.27 -32.00
CA LEU A 120 -16.76 -22.85 -31.03
C LEU A 120 -17.17 -21.39 -31.24
N LEU A 121 -16.20 -20.50 -31.45
CA LEU A 121 -16.45 -19.09 -31.72
C LEU A 121 -17.18 -18.88 -33.05
N ALA A 122 -16.83 -19.62 -34.09
CA ALA A 122 -17.50 -19.55 -35.39
C ALA A 122 -18.99 -19.92 -35.28
N LEU A 123 -19.35 -20.87 -34.40
CA LEU A 123 -20.74 -21.26 -34.14
C LEU A 123 -21.53 -20.15 -33.40
N ILE A 124 -20.88 -19.43 -32.50
CA ILE A 124 -21.47 -18.30 -31.78
C ILE A 124 -21.61 -17.09 -32.72
N TYR A 125 -20.60 -16.84 -33.54
CA TYR A 125 -20.48 -15.69 -34.44
C TYR A 125 -20.63 -16.10 -35.91
N ASN A 126 -21.79 -16.67 -36.28
CA ASN A 126 -22.09 -17.18 -37.63
C ASN A 126 -21.90 -16.18 -38.79
N LYS A 127 -21.68 -14.89 -38.51
CA LYS A 127 -21.50 -13.82 -39.52
C LYS A 127 -20.06 -13.40 -39.75
N VAL A 128 -19.11 -13.86 -38.93
CA VAL A 128 -17.71 -13.44 -38.99
C VAL A 128 -16.90 -14.51 -39.72
N PRO A 129 -16.07 -14.16 -40.72
CA PRO A 129 -15.24 -15.14 -41.41
C PRO A 129 -14.19 -15.72 -40.45
N LEU A 130 -13.84 -16.99 -40.66
CA LEU A 130 -12.93 -17.74 -39.77
C LEU A 130 -11.55 -17.07 -39.63
N ALA A 131 -11.07 -16.43 -40.70
CA ALA A 131 -9.79 -15.72 -40.71
C ALA A 131 -9.76 -14.54 -39.72
N ASP A 132 -10.87 -13.81 -39.58
CA ASP A 132 -10.95 -12.66 -38.67
C ASP A 132 -10.99 -13.13 -37.21
N ILE A 133 -11.66 -14.26 -36.94
CA ILE A 133 -11.71 -14.89 -35.61
C ILE A 133 -10.30 -15.31 -35.17
N HIS A 134 -9.55 -15.96 -36.07
CA HIS A 134 -8.16 -16.37 -35.83
C HIS A 134 -7.28 -15.17 -35.47
N GLN A 135 -7.37 -14.08 -36.25
CA GLN A 135 -6.63 -12.86 -35.99
C GLN A 135 -7.01 -12.22 -34.65
N MET A 136 -8.30 -12.19 -34.30
CA MET A 136 -8.75 -11.70 -32.99
C MET A 136 -8.18 -12.52 -31.83
N ILE A 137 -8.16 -13.86 -31.94
CA ILE A 137 -7.62 -14.72 -30.89
C ILE A 137 -6.12 -14.42 -30.69
N ILE A 138 -5.34 -14.39 -31.77
CA ILE A 138 -3.90 -14.08 -31.69
C ILE A 138 -3.67 -12.70 -31.09
N LEU A 139 -4.40 -11.68 -31.55
CA LEU A 139 -4.26 -10.31 -31.03
C LEU A 139 -4.57 -10.24 -29.53
N CYS A 140 -5.67 -10.86 -29.09
CA CYS A 140 -6.05 -10.94 -27.68
C CYS A 140 -4.99 -11.67 -26.85
N SER A 141 -4.46 -12.79 -27.35
CA SER A 141 -3.38 -13.53 -26.69
C SER A 141 -2.10 -12.70 -26.59
N CYS A 142 -1.70 -11.98 -27.64
CA CYS A 142 -0.54 -11.09 -27.59
C CYS A 142 -0.70 -9.97 -26.56
N ILE A 143 -1.87 -9.33 -26.51
CA ILE A 143 -2.18 -8.30 -25.50
C ILE A 143 -2.14 -8.88 -24.09
N ASN A 144 -2.72 -10.07 -23.89
CA ASN A 144 -2.72 -10.76 -22.59
C ASN A 144 -1.29 -11.07 -22.13
N ILE A 145 -0.45 -11.66 -22.99
CA ILE A 145 0.95 -11.99 -22.67
C ILE A 145 1.75 -10.72 -22.34
N LEU A 146 1.61 -9.66 -23.16
CA LEU A 146 2.29 -8.38 -22.91
C LEU A 146 1.88 -7.80 -21.54
N PHE A 147 0.59 -7.84 -21.24
CA PHE A 147 0.08 -7.37 -19.97
C PHE A 147 0.58 -8.21 -18.78
N GLN A 148 0.65 -9.54 -18.92
CA GLN A 148 1.23 -10.43 -17.91
C GLN A 148 2.71 -10.10 -17.64
N CYS A 149 3.52 -9.85 -18.67
CA CYS A 149 4.90 -9.44 -18.50
C CYS A 149 5.03 -8.17 -17.65
N ILE A 150 4.23 -7.14 -17.94
CA ILE A 150 4.20 -5.89 -17.15
C ILE A 150 3.70 -6.17 -15.73
N TYR A 151 2.68 -7.01 -15.59
CA TYR A 151 2.11 -7.41 -14.30
C TYR A 151 3.14 -8.06 -13.38
N TYR A 152 3.81 -9.13 -13.83
CA TYR A 152 4.82 -9.82 -13.02
C TYR A 152 6.05 -8.96 -12.78
N ALA A 153 6.50 -8.19 -13.77
CA ALA A 153 7.62 -7.26 -13.58
C ALA A 153 7.30 -6.23 -12.48
N SER A 154 6.08 -5.67 -12.47
CA SER A 154 5.66 -4.71 -11.45
C SER A 154 5.50 -5.34 -10.06
N GLY A 155 4.98 -6.56 -9.97
CA GLY A 155 4.86 -7.28 -8.69
C GLY A 155 6.21 -7.64 -8.08
N ILE A 156 7.13 -8.17 -8.88
CA ILE A 156 8.51 -8.48 -8.44
C ILE A 156 9.24 -7.21 -8.03
N THR A 157 9.12 -6.14 -8.84
CA THR A 157 9.73 -4.83 -8.51
C THR A 157 9.15 -4.25 -7.22
N GLY A 158 7.84 -4.40 -7.00
CA GLY A 158 7.15 -3.94 -5.79
C GLY A 158 7.62 -4.67 -4.54
N ALA A 159 7.77 -5.99 -4.62
CA ALA A 159 8.30 -6.81 -3.52
C ALA A 159 9.77 -6.49 -3.22
N TRP A 160 10.59 -6.23 -4.24
CA TRP A 160 12.01 -5.94 -4.06
C TRP A 160 12.26 -4.53 -3.51
N ARG A 161 11.63 -3.50 -4.09
CA ARG A 161 11.89 -2.10 -3.69
C ARG A 161 11.28 -1.71 -2.34
N LYS A 162 10.42 -2.56 -1.76
CA LYS A 162 9.73 -2.33 -0.47
C LYS A 162 9.07 -0.94 -0.41
N SER A 163 8.56 -0.44 -1.53
CA SER A 163 8.02 0.91 -1.64
C SER A 163 6.49 0.88 -1.71
N TYR A 164 5.85 1.70 -0.87
CA TYR A 164 4.41 1.91 -0.89
C TYR A 164 3.89 2.28 -2.29
N LYS A 165 4.58 3.18 -2.98
CA LYS A 165 4.16 3.65 -4.32
C LYS A 165 4.12 2.51 -5.34
N THR A 166 5.12 1.64 -5.35
CA THR A 166 5.20 0.53 -6.31
C THR A 166 4.15 -0.54 -6.02
N LEU A 167 3.88 -0.86 -4.75
CA LEU A 167 2.85 -1.82 -4.38
C LEU A 167 1.44 -1.28 -4.68
N ASN A 168 1.20 0.01 -4.47
CA ASN A 168 -0.07 0.64 -4.83
C ASN A 168 -0.31 0.62 -6.36
N VAL A 169 0.73 0.93 -7.15
CA VAL A 169 0.67 0.81 -8.62
C VAL A 169 0.36 -0.64 -9.04
N PHE A 170 1.02 -1.63 -8.44
CA PHE A 170 0.71 -3.04 -8.69
C PHE A 170 -0.74 -3.41 -8.32
N GLY A 171 -1.26 -2.87 -7.21
CA GLY A 171 -2.66 -3.05 -6.83
C GLY A 171 -3.62 -2.52 -7.89
N ASN A 172 -3.37 -1.31 -8.42
CA ASN A 172 -4.17 -0.74 -9.52
C ASN A 172 -4.03 -1.56 -10.81
N LEU A 173 -2.82 -2.04 -11.11
CA LEU A 173 -2.57 -2.90 -12.27
C LEU A 173 -3.31 -4.25 -12.13
N SER A 174 -3.40 -4.80 -10.92
CA SER A 174 -4.17 -6.01 -10.62
C SER A 174 -5.65 -5.82 -10.91
N ILE A 175 -6.23 -4.68 -10.54
CA ILE A 175 -7.62 -4.33 -10.84
C ILE A 175 -7.85 -4.25 -12.35
N LEU A 176 -6.97 -3.57 -13.08
CA LEU A 176 -7.04 -3.53 -14.54
C LEU A 176 -6.97 -4.93 -15.15
N GLY A 177 -6.10 -5.79 -14.62
CA GLY A 177 -5.97 -7.18 -15.03
C GLY A 177 -7.20 -8.03 -14.75
N MET A 178 -7.89 -7.79 -13.63
CA MET A 178 -9.17 -8.43 -13.33
C MET A 178 -10.23 -8.09 -14.39
N PHE A 179 -10.33 -6.82 -14.79
CA PHE A 179 -11.23 -6.42 -15.88
C PHE A 179 -10.88 -7.10 -17.21
N LEU A 180 -9.59 -7.12 -17.58
CA LEU A 180 -9.13 -7.80 -18.79
C LEU A 180 -9.51 -9.28 -18.79
N GLN A 181 -9.35 -9.97 -17.65
CA GLN A 181 -9.71 -11.37 -17.49
C GLN A 181 -11.22 -11.62 -17.57
N ILE A 182 -12.06 -10.69 -17.09
CA ILE A 182 -13.51 -10.78 -17.27
C ILE A 182 -13.87 -10.74 -18.75
N PHE A 183 -13.26 -9.86 -19.55
CA PHE A 183 -13.48 -9.85 -21.00
C PHE A 183 -13.02 -11.14 -21.67
N LEU A 184 -11.85 -11.67 -21.29
CA LEU A 184 -11.33 -12.94 -21.81
C LEU A 184 -12.13 -14.16 -21.32
N SER A 185 -12.82 -14.08 -20.18
CA SER A 185 -13.60 -15.19 -19.60
C SER A 185 -14.76 -15.63 -20.50
N TYR A 186 -15.25 -14.74 -21.37
CA TYR A 186 -16.22 -15.10 -22.39
C TYR A 186 -15.68 -16.14 -23.38
N THR A 187 -14.36 -16.19 -23.55
CA THR A 187 -13.70 -17.17 -24.43
C THR A 187 -13.42 -18.49 -23.68
N TYR A 188 -13.15 -18.44 -22.36
CA TYR A 188 -12.74 -19.63 -21.58
C TYR A 188 -13.31 -19.68 -20.17
N GLN A 189 -13.95 -20.82 -19.85
CA GLN A 189 -14.51 -21.11 -18.52
C GLN A 189 -13.45 -21.17 -17.41
N PHE A 190 -12.20 -21.52 -17.73
CA PHE A 190 -11.13 -21.67 -16.74
C PHE A 190 -10.53 -20.34 -16.27
N ASN A 191 -10.88 -19.22 -16.88
CA ASN A 191 -10.38 -17.89 -16.50
C ASN A 191 -10.85 -17.45 -15.11
N ILE A 192 -11.88 -18.09 -14.54
CA ILE A 192 -12.35 -17.82 -13.17
C ILE A 192 -11.25 -18.11 -12.14
N LEU A 193 -10.43 -19.15 -12.35
CA LEU A 193 -9.35 -19.48 -11.43
C LEU A 193 -8.24 -18.42 -11.45
N ILE A 194 -7.83 -17.99 -12.65
CA ILE A 194 -6.84 -16.91 -12.84
C ILE A 194 -7.37 -15.61 -12.23
N PHE A 195 -8.66 -15.31 -12.44
CA PHE A 195 -9.33 -14.18 -11.83
C PHE A 195 -9.25 -14.21 -10.29
N ALA A 196 -9.53 -15.36 -9.67
CA ALA A 196 -9.45 -15.53 -8.23
C ALA A 196 -8.01 -15.31 -7.70
N PHE A 197 -6.99 -15.82 -8.39
CA PHE A 197 -5.60 -15.56 -8.04
C PHE A 197 -5.26 -14.06 -8.12
N ARG A 198 -5.74 -13.34 -9.13
CA ARG A 198 -5.54 -11.89 -9.25
C ARG A 198 -6.23 -11.09 -8.14
N VAL A 199 -7.43 -11.48 -7.73
CA VAL A 199 -8.11 -10.90 -6.57
C VAL A 199 -7.25 -11.06 -5.32
N LEU A 200 -6.75 -12.26 -5.07
CA LEU A 200 -5.89 -12.55 -3.91
C LEU A 200 -4.58 -11.75 -3.95
N SER A 201 -3.91 -11.68 -5.10
CA SER A 201 -2.70 -10.87 -5.30
C SER A 201 -2.97 -9.38 -5.04
N CYS A 202 -4.13 -8.87 -5.47
CA CYS A 202 -4.55 -7.49 -5.20
C CYS A 202 -4.77 -7.24 -3.71
N ILE A 203 -5.47 -8.15 -3.02
CA ILE A 203 -5.72 -8.05 -1.58
C ILE A 203 -4.38 -8.06 -0.82
N TYR A 204 -3.50 -9.00 -1.15
CA TYR A 204 -2.18 -9.10 -0.52
C TYR A 204 -1.33 -7.86 -0.75
N ALA A 205 -1.30 -7.31 -1.96
CA ALA A 205 -0.55 -6.09 -2.24
C ALA A 205 -1.05 -4.88 -1.44
N LYS A 206 -2.37 -4.75 -1.28
CA LYS A 206 -2.96 -3.71 -0.43
C LYS A 206 -2.62 -3.93 1.04
N PHE A 207 -2.72 -5.17 1.53
CA PHE A 207 -2.32 -5.53 2.88
C PHE A 207 -0.85 -5.16 3.17
N LEU A 208 0.08 -5.54 2.29
CA LEU A 208 1.50 -5.16 2.41
C LEU A 208 1.68 -3.63 2.36
N SER A 209 0.92 -2.94 1.51
CA SER A 209 1.00 -1.47 1.43
C SER A 209 0.55 -0.81 2.73
N HIS A 210 -0.51 -1.31 3.35
CA HIS A 210 -0.99 -0.83 4.64
C HIS A 210 0.01 -1.11 5.77
N LEU A 211 0.66 -2.29 5.79
CA LEU A 211 1.72 -2.57 6.78
C LEU A 211 2.90 -1.58 6.67
N ILE A 212 3.35 -1.28 5.44
CA ILE A 212 4.40 -0.27 5.23
C ILE A 212 3.94 1.11 5.71
N LEU A 213 2.69 1.47 5.44
CA LEU A 213 2.15 2.76 5.88
C LEU A 213 2.10 2.85 7.42
N SER A 214 1.67 1.80 8.10
CA SER A 214 1.68 1.73 9.56
C SER A 214 3.10 1.88 10.12
N LEU A 215 4.09 1.29 9.46
CA LEU A 215 5.49 1.41 9.86
C LEU A 215 6.08 2.81 9.62
N ILE A 216 5.65 3.51 8.56
CA ILE A 216 6.06 4.90 8.29
C ILE A 216 5.41 5.88 9.27
N LEU A 217 4.21 5.58 9.75
CA LEU A 217 3.47 6.44 10.68
C LEU A 217 3.93 6.28 12.14
N LEU A 218 4.69 5.23 12.46
CA LEU A 218 5.28 5.10 13.79
C LEU A 218 6.31 6.23 14.00
N PRO A 219 6.17 7.03 15.07
CA PRO A 219 7.15 8.07 15.38
C PRO A 219 8.50 7.43 15.71
N HIS A 220 9.56 7.94 15.10
CA HIS A 220 10.95 7.58 15.42
C HIS A 220 11.46 8.29 16.66
#